data_AF-A0A8S3A1L2-F1
#
_entry.id   AF-A0A8S3A1L2-F1
#
_cell.length_a   1.000
_cell.length_b   1.000
_cell.length_c   1.000
_cell.angle_alpha   90.00
_cell.angle_beta   90.00
_cell.angle_gamma   90.00
#
_symmetry.space_group_name_H-M   'P 1'
#
loop_
_entity.id
_entity.type
_entity.pdbx_description
1 polymer ?
#
loop_
_entity_poly.entity_id
_entity_poly.type
_entity_poly.pdbx_seq_one_letter_code
_entity_poly.pdbx_strand_id
1 'polypeptide(L)'
;MLFNRTKYFRFISEIFLQQRRSYTEIRQLEELQRLYDLLKHESLSSTHGYSKKMDPNGIFSNNELDLQKIKVYGFDFDYTLARYKPALHSLIYDNAKTFLVKNLRYPDQLMNFCFRPGMGARGLHLDIKRGWLMKVDSYHNIQLGTVYRGMNAIPDDEVIAAHHGTKLSVDVVGYLGRTTNMFQFVDIFSIPEITLLRDVTQYFIDNGIPFGSEYVHYDVSVCLIMNRNQVI
;
A
#
# COMPACT_ATOMS: atom_id res chain seq x y z
N MET A 1 -12.24 14.91 19.01
CA MET A 1 -10.83 15.28 19.23
C MET A 1 -10.18 15.41 17.86
N LEU A 2 -9.87 16.64 17.43
CA LEU A 2 -9.41 16.96 16.09
C LEU A 2 -7.95 16.51 15.91
N PHE A 3 -7.76 15.42 15.16
CA PHE A 3 -6.47 14.92 14.73
C PHE A 3 -5.85 15.93 13.76
N ASN A 4 -4.67 16.47 14.05
CA ASN A 4 -4.04 17.48 13.21
C ASN A 4 -3.42 16.80 11.96
N ARG A 5 -4.20 16.78 10.86
CA ARG A 5 -4.05 15.95 9.66
C ARG A 5 -2.78 16.22 8.82
N THR A 6 -2.08 17.33 9.02
CA THR A 6 -0.91 17.71 8.22
C THR A 6 0.42 17.14 8.75
N LYS A 7 0.47 16.72 10.03
CA LYS A 7 1.70 16.22 10.65
C LYS A 7 2.06 14.78 10.24
N TYR A 8 1.08 13.93 9.96
CA TYR A 8 1.30 12.50 9.68
C TYR A 8 2.02 12.28 8.34
N PHE A 9 1.65 13.04 7.30
CA PHE A 9 2.28 12.95 5.98
C PHE A 9 3.69 13.57 5.93
N ARG A 10 3.93 14.69 6.64
CA ARG A 10 5.25 15.34 6.69
C ARG A 10 6.28 14.49 7.42
N PHE A 11 5.85 13.84 8.50
CA PHE A 11 6.66 12.97 9.33
C PHE A 11 7.18 11.70 8.61
N ILE A 12 6.36 11.08 7.75
CA ILE A 12 6.79 9.92 6.94
C ILE A 12 7.80 10.33 5.85
N SER A 13 7.66 11.54 5.30
CA SER A 13 8.59 12.04 4.26
C SER A 13 9.99 12.41 4.79
N GLU A 14 10.09 12.94 6.01
CA GLU A 14 11.39 13.36 6.59
C GLU A 14 12.25 12.17 7.05
N ILE A 15 11.63 11.10 7.56
CA ILE A 15 12.31 9.85 7.93
C ILE A 15 12.95 9.18 6.70
N PHE A 16 12.28 9.22 5.54
CA PHE A 16 12.78 8.59 4.31
C PHE A 16 13.96 9.32 3.66
N LEU A 17 14.08 10.64 3.88
CA LEU A 17 15.17 11.45 3.30
C LEU A 17 16.49 11.33 4.06
N GLN A 18 16.47 11.09 5.38
CA GLN A 18 17.68 10.86 6.17
C GLN A 18 18.34 9.50 5.89
N GLN A 19 17.57 8.49 5.49
CA GLN A 19 18.07 7.13 5.21
C GLN A 19 18.86 7.00 3.90
N ARG A 20 18.97 8.05 3.08
CA ARG A 20 19.62 8.01 1.75
C ARG A 20 21.15 8.04 1.76
N ARG A 21 21.82 8.33 2.89
CA ARG A 21 23.26 8.72 2.87
C ARG A 21 24.29 7.62 3.14
N SER A 22 23.92 6.39 3.47
CA SER A 22 24.90 5.43 3.98
C SER A 22 24.58 4.00 3.58
N TYR A 23 24.64 3.69 2.27
CA TYR A 23 24.57 2.30 1.81
C TYR A 23 25.50 2.08 0.63
N THR A 24 26.73 1.68 0.92
CA THR A 24 27.57 0.98 -0.04
C THR A 24 28.46 0.04 0.76
N GLU A 25 28.25 -1.27 0.54
CA GLU A 25 28.95 -2.43 1.11
C GLU A 25 28.62 -2.82 2.57
N ILE A 26 27.78 -3.86 2.73
CA ILE A 26 27.61 -4.59 4.00
C ILE A 26 27.97 -6.04 3.70
N ARG A 27 29.01 -6.56 4.35
CA ARG A 27 29.57 -7.90 4.08
C ARG A 27 29.48 -8.89 5.25
N GLN A 28 29.00 -8.50 6.45
CA GLN A 28 29.00 -9.37 7.65
C GLN A 28 27.73 -9.24 8.52
N LEU A 29 27.32 -10.36 9.15
CA LEU A 29 26.07 -10.54 9.92
C LEU A 29 25.91 -9.54 11.09
N GLU A 30 27.02 -9.20 11.76
CA GLU A 30 27.04 -8.28 12.90
C GLU A 30 26.67 -6.84 12.51
N GLU A 31 27.00 -6.45 11.28
CA GLU A 31 26.70 -5.12 10.74
C GLU A 31 25.20 -4.99 10.41
N LEU A 32 24.59 -6.09 9.96
CA LEU A 32 23.16 -6.23 9.73
C LEU A 32 22.38 -6.17 11.06
N GLN A 33 22.92 -6.79 12.11
CA GLN A 33 22.36 -6.75 13.47
C GLN A 33 22.40 -5.31 14.02
N ARG A 34 23.54 -4.61 13.88
CA ARG A 34 23.67 -3.20 14.30
C ARG A 34 22.73 -2.27 13.55
N LEU A 35 22.60 -2.42 12.24
CA LEU A 35 21.66 -1.63 11.44
C LEU A 35 20.21 -1.91 11.84
N TYR A 36 19.87 -3.17 12.13
CA TYR A 36 18.56 -3.54 12.64
C TYR A 36 18.26 -2.86 13.98
N ASP A 37 19.21 -2.86 14.92
CA ASP A 37 19.04 -2.25 16.24
C ASP A 37 18.92 -0.72 16.16
N LEU A 38 19.69 -0.07 15.27
CA LEU A 38 19.58 1.36 14.98
C LEU A 38 18.19 1.73 14.43
N LEU A 39 17.71 1.01 13.42
CA LEU A 39 16.40 1.24 12.81
C LEU A 39 15.25 0.97 13.79
N LYS A 40 15.40 -0.05 14.65
CA LYS A 40 14.47 -0.36 15.74
C LYS A 40 14.40 0.79 16.75
N HIS A 41 15.51 1.45 17.04
CA HIS A 41 15.54 2.54 18.00
C HIS A 41 14.92 3.84 17.43
N GLU A 42 15.23 4.20 16.17
CA GLU A 42 14.68 5.39 15.50
C GLU A 42 13.17 5.33 15.26
N SER A 43 12.66 4.15 14.88
CA SER A 43 11.22 3.92 14.71
C SER A 43 10.44 4.05 16.02
N LEU A 44 11.07 3.76 17.16
CA LEU A 44 10.46 3.88 18.49
C LEU A 44 10.52 5.29 19.08
N SER A 45 11.47 6.13 18.68
CA SER A 45 11.62 7.51 19.19
C SER A 45 10.69 8.52 18.52
N SER A 46 10.10 8.18 17.38
CA SER A 46 9.37 9.12 16.54
C SER A 46 7.87 9.23 16.93
N THR A 47 7.36 8.37 17.81
CA THR A 47 5.97 8.34 18.28
C THR A 47 5.70 9.31 19.44
N HIS A 48 5.71 10.62 19.18
CA HIS A 48 5.15 11.60 20.10
C HIS A 48 3.61 11.50 20.13
N GLY A 49 3.04 10.73 21.07
CA GLY A 49 1.64 10.91 21.45
C GLY A 49 0.84 9.69 21.94
N TYR A 50 1.33 8.45 21.84
CA TYR A 50 0.64 7.28 22.39
C TYR A 50 1.56 6.46 23.29
N SER A 51 1.38 6.70 24.59
CA SER A 51 2.13 6.14 25.72
C SER A 51 1.82 4.66 25.93
N LYS A 52 2.54 3.78 25.21
CA LYS A 52 3.25 2.61 25.74
C LYS A 52 4.18 2.13 24.61
N LYS A 53 5.48 2.17 24.84
CA LYS A 53 6.49 1.67 23.88
C LYS A 53 6.17 0.19 23.63
N MET A 54 5.56 -0.13 22.49
CA MET A 54 5.23 -1.52 22.16
C MET A 54 6.53 -2.30 22.10
N ASP A 55 6.59 -3.45 22.78
CA ASP A 55 7.73 -4.34 22.69
C ASP A 55 7.85 -4.83 21.24
N PRO A 56 8.93 -4.52 20.52
CA PRO A 56 9.08 -4.97 19.14
C PRO A 56 9.23 -6.50 19.02
N ASN A 57 9.49 -7.19 20.13
CA ASN A 57 9.51 -8.65 20.23
C ASN A 57 8.20 -9.20 20.84
N GLY A 58 7.24 -8.33 21.15
CA GLY A 58 5.98 -8.72 21.76
C GLY A 58 5.15 -9.59 20.83
N ILE A 59 4.66 -10.72 21.35
CA ILE A 59 3.72 -11.59 20.66
C ILE A 59 2.31 -11.21 21.11
N PHE A 60 1.48 -10.75 20.18
CA PHE A 60 0.09 -10.37 20.45
C PHE A 60 -0.84 -11.53 20.11
N SER A 61 -1.74 -11.85 21.04
CA SER A 61 -2.74 -12.89 20.86
C SER A 61 -4.13 -12.29 20.67
N ASN A 62 -4.83 -12.76 19.65
CA ASN A 62 -6.26 -12.49 19.48
C ASN A 62 -7.13 -13.57 20.16
N ASN A 63 -6.66 -14.82 20.16
CA ASN A 63 -7.36 -15.99 20.71
C ASN A 63 -6.38 -16.85 21.52
N GLU A 64 -6.89 -17.55 22.54
CA GLU A 64 -6.10 -18.51 23.31
C GLU A 64 -5.54 -19.63 22.42
N LEU A 65 -4.25 -19.90 22.53
CA LEU A 65 -3.55 -20.94 21.78
C LEU A 65 -2.53 -21.64 22.69
N ASP A 66 -2.65 -22.96 22.82
CA ASP A 66 -1.73 -23.79 23.59
C ASP A 66 -0.65 -24.37 22.67
N LEU A 67 0.53 -23.73 22.66
CA LEU A 67 1.66 -24.13 21.82
C LEU A 67 2.22 -25.51 22.18
N GLN A 68 1.96 -26.06 23.38
CA GLN A 68 2.43 -27.40 23.76
C GLN A 68 1.74 -28.50 22.95
N LYS A 69 0.52 -28.24 22.47
CA LYS A 69 -0.26 -29.20 21.67
C LYS A 69 0.09 -29.15 20.17
N ILE A 70 0.86 -28.15 19.73
CA ILE A 70 1.23 -27.96 18.33
C ILE A 70 2.50 -28.76 18.01
N LYS A 71 2.38 -29.72 17.10
CA LYS A 71 3.49 -30.62 16.71
C LYS A 71 4.23 -30.17 15.45
N VAL A 72 3.59 -29.36 14.60
CA VAL A 72 4.13 -28.95 13.29
C VAL A 72 3.91 -27.46 13.13
N TYR A 73 4.97 -26.77 12.70
CA TYR A 73 4.96 -25.34 12.43
C TYR A 73 5.23 -25.15 10.93
N GLY A 74 4.24 -24.64 10.21
CA GLY A 74 4.38 -24.22 8.82
C GLY A 74 4.69 -22.72 8.78
N PHE A 75 5.63 -22.32 7.91
CA PHE A 75 5.97 -20.93 7.68
C PHE A 75 5.71 -20.61 6.21
N ASP A 76 5.04 -19.48 5.97
CA ASP A 76 5.08 -18.84 4.66
C ASP A 76 6.50 -18.34 4.37
N PHE A 77 6.86 -18.19 3.09
CA PHE A 77 8.20 -17.77 2.72
C PHE A 77 8.30 -16.25 2.65
N ASP A 78 7.54 -15.62 1.77
CA ASP A 78 7.65 -14.21 1.44
C ASP A 78 7.16 -13.33 2.59
N TYR A 79 7.97 -12.35 2.99
CA TYR A 79 7.71 -11.45 4.13
C TYR A 79 7.50 -12.12 5.50
N THR A 80 7.54 -13.45 5.59
CA THR A 80 7.54 -14.22 6.85
C THR A 80 8.96 -14.69 7.18
N LEU A 81 9.58 -15.52 6.33
CA LEU A 81 10.97 -15.93 6.47
C LEU A 81 11.91 -14.98 5.68
N ALA A 82 11.55 -14.68 4.44
CA ALA A 82 12.31 -13.82 3.55
C ALA A 82 11.85 -12.37 3.68
N ARG A 83 12.65 -11.54 4.36
CA ARG A 83 12.39 -10.09 4.45
C ARG A 83 13.05 -9.35 3.29
N TYR A 84 12.23 -8.74 2.45
CA TYR A 84 12.71 -7.99 1.30
C TYR A 84 13.18 -6.58 1.65
N LYS A 85 14.13 -6.07 0.88
CA LYS A 85 14.57 -4.67 0.94
C LYS A 85 13.50 -3.75 0.35
N PRO A 86 13.38 -2.49 0.81
CA PRO A 86 12.44 -1.52 0.23
C PRO A 86 12.57 -1.33 -1.30
N ALA A 87 13.76 -1.59 -1.85
CA ALA A 87 14.03 -1.55 -3.29
C ALA A 87 13.13 -2.47 -4.11
N LEU A 88 12.61 -3.56 -3.53
CA LEU A 88 11.71 -4.48 -4.22
C LEU A 88 10.42 -3.78 -4.70
N HIS A 89 9.86 -2.89 -3.89
CA HIS A 89 8.67 -2.14 -4.29
C HIS A 89 8.93 -1.23 -5.50
N SER A 90 10.12 -0.63 -5.56
CA SER A 90 10.52 0.20 -6.71
C SER A 90 10.69 -0.66 -7.96
N LEU A 91 11.32 -1.83 -7.82
CA LEU A 91 11.48 -2.77 -8.93
C LEU A 91 10.13 -3.24 -9.49
N ILE A 92 9.21 -3.66 -8.62
CA ILE A 92 7.85 -4.09 -9.02
C ILE A 92 7.13 -2.96 -9.75
N TYR A 93 7.16 -1.75 -9.18
CA TYR A 93 6.55 -0.56 -9.79
C TYR A 93 7.14 -0.26 -11.17
N ASP A 94 8.47 -0.22 -11.29
CA ASP A 94 9.15 0.13 -12.54
C ASP A 94 8.94 -0.92 -13.62
N ASN A 95 8.92 -2.20 -13.27
CA ASN A 95 8.61 -3.29 -14.20
C ASN A 95 7.16 -3.20 -14.71
N ALA A 96 6.20 -2.98 -13.82
CA ALA A 96 4.79 -2.84 -14.20
C ALA A 96 4.56 -1.59 -15.06
N LYS A 97 5.13 -0.45 -14.68
CA LYS A 97 5.12 0.80 -15.44
C LYS A 97 5.72 0.63 -16.84
N THR A 98 6.87 -0.05 -16.93
CA THR A 98 7.54 -0.34 -18.20
C THR A 98 6.66 -1.20 -19.10
N PHE A 99 5.97 -2.20 -18.54
CA PHE A 99 5.05 -3.05 -19.29
C PHE A 99 3.84 -2.25 -19.81
N LEU A 100 3.21 -1.41 -18.98
CA LEU A 100 2.10 -0.54 -19.41
C LEU A 100 2.48 0.28 -20.64
N VAL A 101 3.65 0.91 -20.62
CA VAL A 101 4.12 1.78 -21.70
C VAL A 101 4.49 0.96 -22.95
N LYS A 102 5.34 -0.07 -22.80
CA LYS A 102 5.91 -0.80 -23.94
C LYS A 102 4.91 -1.76 -24.59
N ASN A 103 4.11 -2.47 -23.79
CA ASN A 103 3.24 -3.55 -24.24
C ASN A 103 1.79 -3.10 -24.43
N LEU A 104 1.29 -2.24 -23.53
CA LEU A 104 -0.09 -1.76 -23.55
C LEU A 104 -0.24 -0.34 -24.13
N ARG A 105 0.86 0.26 -24.60
CA ARG A 105 0.90 1.56 -25.31
C ARG A 105 0.32 2.71 -24.48
N TYR A 106 0.46 2.64 -23.17
CA TYR A 106 0.21 3.81 -22.32
C TYR A 106 1.22 4.93 -22.64
N PRO A 107 0.88 6.20 -22.36
CA PRO A 107 1.73 7.35 -22.73
C PRO A 107 3.17 7.24 -22.20
N ASP A 108 4.15 7.49 -23.06
CA ASP A 108 5.58 7.39 -22.74
C ASP A 108 6.00 8.28 -21.55
N GLN A 109 5.28 9.40 -21.35
CA GLN A 109 5.51 10.33 -20.24
C GLN A 109 5.34 9.66 -18.87
N LEU A 110 4.60 8.55 -18.77
CA LEU A 110 4.51 7.78 -17.54
C LEU A 110 5.87 7.25 -17.08
N MET A 111 6.84 7.07 -17.99
CA MET A 111 8.20 6.64 -17.63
C MET A 111 8.93 7.65 -16.73
N ASN A 112 8.48 8.90 -16.68
CA ASN A 112 9.04 9.95 -15.82
C ASN A 112 8.62 9.80 -14.35
N PHE A 113 7.59 8.99 -14.05
CA PHE A 113 7.17 8.74 -12.69
C PHE A 113 8.11 7.75 -12.00
N CYS A 114 8.27 7.90 -10.69
CA CYS A 114 9.07 7.01 -9.86
C CYS A 114 8.27 6.55 -8.64
N PHE A 115 8.56 5.35 -8.17
CA PHE A 115 7.92 4.83 -6.95
C PHE A 115 8.25 5.73 -5.76
N ARG A 116 7.20 6.21 -5.08
CA ARG A 116 7.33 7.03 -3.87
C ARG A 116 6.75 6.27 -2.67
N PRO A 117 7.58 5.87 -1.70
CA PRO A 117 7.11 5.26 -0.46
C PRO A 117 6.08 6.15 0.26
N GLY A 118 5.09 5.52 0.90
CA GLY A 118 4.03 6.23 1.63
C GLY A 118 2.90 6.78 0.77
N MET A 119 2.94 6.60 -0.56
CA MET A 119 1.84 6.98 -1.46
C MET A 119 0.64 6.03 -1.45
N GLY A 120 0.78 4.86 -0.82
CA GLY A 120 -0.26 3.87 -0.61
C GLY A 120 -0.06 3.11 0.70
N ALA A 121 -1.10 2.39 1.13
CA ALA A 121 -1.11 1.59 2.35
C ALA A 121 -1.79 0.23 2.12
N ARG A 122 -1.39 -0.78 2.90
CA ARG A 122 -2.02 -2.10 2.86
C ARG A 122 -3.47 -2.04 3.35
N GLY A 123 -4.33 -2.83 2.72
CA GLY A 123 -5.75 -2.97 3.06
C GLY A 123 -6.58 -1.75 2.66
N LEU A 124 -6.16 -1.01 1.63
CA LEU A 124 -7.03 -0.04 0.95
C LEU A 124 -8.03 -0.78 0.07
N HIS A 125 -9.19 -0.15 -0.13
CA HIS A 125 -10.22 -0.61 -1.04
C HIS A 125 -10.26 0.32 -2.25
N LEU A 126 -10.54 -0.24 -3.42
CA LEU A 126 -10.75 0.45 -4.67
C LEU A 126 -12.21 0.27 -5.10
N ASP A 127 -12.97 1.36 -5.17
CA ASP A 127 -14.18 1.39 -5.99
C ASP A 127 -13.73 1.40 -7.45
N ILE A 128 -13.84 0.26 -8.12
CA ILE A 128 -13.31 0.03 -9.46
C ILE A 128 -14.04 0.93 -10.47
N LYS A 129 -15.35 1.10 -10.31
CA LYS A 129 -16.18 1.91 -11.23
C LYS A 129 -15.77 3.37 -11.18
N ARG A 130 -15.58 3.91 -9.97
CA ARG A 130 -15.23 5.32 -9.77
C ARG A 130 -13.73 5.59 -9.85
N GLY A 131 -12.89 4.56 -9.68
CA GLY A 131 -11.46 4.69 -9.53
C GLY A 131 -11.06 5.35 -8.21
N TRP A 132 -11.83 5.10 -7.14
CA TRP A 132 -11.61 5.73 -5.84
C TRP A 132 -10.92 4.77 -4.88
N LEU A 133 -9.76 5.18 -4.37
CA LEU A 133 -9.06 4.50 -3.29
C LEU A 133 -9.55 5.03 -1.94
N MET A 134 -9.88 4.13 -1.02
CA MET A 134 -10.41 4.50 0.29
C MET A 134 -10.01 3.52 1.38
N LYS A 135 -10.01 3.98 2.64
CA LYS A 135 -9.93 3.09 3.79
C LYS A 135 -11.33 2.73 4.26
N VAL A 136 -11.54 1.45 4.52
CA VAL A 136 -12.79 0.90 5.06
C VAL A 136 -12.45 0.21 6.38
N ASP A 137 -13.30 0.42 7.40
CA ASP A 137 -13.13 -0.23 8.70
C ASP A 137 -13.68 -1.66 8.73
N SER A 138 -13.51 -2.35 9.87
CA SER A 138 -14.01 -3.72 10.07
C SER A 138 -15.53 -3.85 10.04
N TYR A 139 -16.25 -2.73 10.16
CA TYR A 139 -17.71 -2.68 10.07
C TYR A 139 -18.16 -2.18 8.69
N HIS A 140 -17.30 -2.17 7.67
CA HIS A 140 -17.64 -1.70 6.32
C HIS A 140 -18.04 -0.21 6.23
N ASN A 141 -17.60 0.62 7.17
CA ASN A 141 -17.74 2.07 7.02
C ASN A 141 -16.53 2.63 6.27
N ILE A 142 -16.80 3.48 5.28
CA ILE A 142 -15.79 4.32 4.64
C ILE A 142 -15.24 5.30 5.68
N GLN A 143 -13.92 5.34 5.83
CA GLN A 143 -13.26 6.35 6.63
C GLN A 143 -13.18 7.65 5.82
N LEU A 144 -14.06 8.58 6.14
CA LEU A 144 -14.10 9.92 5.53
C LEU A 144 -12.74 10.64 5.64
N GLY A 145 -12.42 11.45 4.64
CA GLY A 145 -11.11 12.08 4.46
C GLY A 145 -9.99 11.14 3.99
N THR A 146 -10.28 9.87 3.74
CA THR A 146 -9.31 8.89 3.18
C THR A 146 -9.60 8.50 1.73
N VAL A 147 -10.59 9.14 1.10
CA VAL A 147 -11.02 8.82 -0.26
C VAL A 147 -10.28 9.68 -1.27
N TYR A 148 -9.64 9.04 -2.26
CA TYR A 148 -8.83 9.69 -3.28
C TYR A 148 -9.13 9.12 -4.66
N ARG A 149 -9.16 9.99 -5.67
CA ARG A 149 -9.09 9.61 -7.08
C ARG A 149 -7.79 10.14 -7.66
N GLY A 150 -6.88 9.24 -8.03
CA GLY A 150 -5.49 9.63 -8.25
C GLY A 150 -4.93 10.28 -6.97
N MET A 151 -4.36 11.47 -7.08
CA MET A 151 -3.83 12.25 -5.95
C MET A 151 -4.84 13.22 -5.35
N ASN A 152 -6.01 13.36 -5.96
CA ASN A 152 -7.02 14.31 -5.53
C ASN A 152 -7.91 13.69 -4.46
N ALA A 153 -8.01 14.37 -3.31
CA ALA A 153 -8.95 13.99 -2.26
C ALA A 153 -10.38 14.26 -2.74
N ILE A 154 -11.28 13.31 -2.48
CA ILE A 154 -12.71 13.47 -2.76
C ILE A 154 -13.39 14.08 -1.54
N PRO A 155 -14.20 15.15 -1.69
CA PRO A 155 -14.95 15.74 -0.58
C PRO A 155 -15.89 14.73 0.07
N ASP A 156 -15.99 14.78 1.39
CA ASP A 156 -16.80 13.82 2.17
C ASP A 156 -18.28 13.82 1.75
N ASP A 157 -18.84 14.99 1.41
CA ASP A 157 -20.22 15.11 0.95
C ASP A 157 -20.45 14.36 -0.39
N GLU A 158 -19.47 14.39 -1.29
CA GLU A 158 -19.52 13.65 -2.56
C GLU A 158 -19.42 12.14 -2.32
N VAL A 159 -18.56 11.71 -1.39
CA VAL A 159 -18.44 10.31 -0.98
C VAL A 159 -19.77 9.80 -0.40
N ILE A 160 -20.37 10.56 0.51
CA ILE A 160 -21.64 10.18 1.15
C ILE A 160 -22.76 10.10 0.11
N ALA A 161 -22.84 11.06 -0.81
CA ALA A 161 -23.83 11.05 -1.87
C ALA A 161 -23.65 9.84 -2.82
N ALA A 162 -22.42 9.54 -3.21
CA ALA A 162 -22.08 8.47 -4.14
C ALA A 162 -22.34 7.05 -3.59
N HIS A 163 -22.20 6.87 -2.27
CA HIS A 163 -22.37 5.58 -1.59
C HIS A 163 -23.67 5.49 -0.77
N HIS A 164 -24.55 6.49 -0.86
CA HIS A 164 -25.80 6.58 -0.09
C HIS A 164 -25.60 6.47 1.43
N GLY A 165 -24.53 7.12 1.93
CA GLY A 165 -24.07 7.03 3.31
C GLY A 165 -22.60 6.65 3.39
N THR A 166 -22.13 6.38 4.60
CA THR A 166 -20.75 5.92 4.85
C THR A 166 -20.64 4.40 4.92
N LYS A 167 -21.76 3.69 5.07
CA LYS A 167 -21.80 2.24 5.24
C LYS A 167 -21.92 1.55 3.89
N LEU A 168 -20.92 0.76 3.53
CA LEU A 168 -20.97 -0.11 2.36
C LEU A 168 -21.77 -1.37 2.70
N SER A 169 -22.61 -1.83 1.77
CA SER A 169 -23.27 -3.12 1.90
C SER A 169 -22.29 -4.27 1.74
N VAL A 170 -22.60 -5.42 2.36
CA VAL A 170 -21.76 -6.62 2.26
C VAL A 170 -21.62 -7.09 0.82
N ASP A 171 -22.69 -6.95 0.03
CA ASP A 171 -22.70 -7.30 -1.40
C ASP A 171 -21.83 -6.38 -2.27
N VAL A 172 -21.45 -5.20 -1.77
CA VAL A 172 -20.58 -4.26 -2.48
C VAL A 172 -19.12 -4.49 -2.11
N VAL A 173 -18.81 -4.69 -0.82
CA VAL A 173 -17.44 -4.96 -0.35
C VAL A 173 -16.98 -6.37 -0.73
N GLY A 174 -17.93 -7.30 -0.76
CA GLY A 174 -17.69 -8.71 -1.01
C GLY A 174 -17.06 -9.43 0.17
N TYR A 175 -17.37 -10.71 0.30
CA TYR A 175 -16.59 -11.62 1.14
C TYR A 175 -15.45 -12.17 0.28
N LEU A 176 -14.20 -12.02 0.72
CA LEU A 176 -13.03 -12.61 0.07
C LEU A 176 -12.84 -12.19 -1.41
N GLY A 177 -13.19 -10.95 -1.77
CA GLY A 177 -12.89 -10.38 -3.09
C GLY A 177 -13.79 -10.87 -4.24
N ARG A 178 -14.97 -11.44 -3.95
CA ARG A 178 -15.93 -11.92 -4.98
C ARG A 178 -17.05 -10.93 -5.31
N THR A 179 -16.74 -9.65 -5.41
CA THR A 179 -17.68 -8.62 -5.91
C THR A 179 -17.04 -7.83 -7.03
N THR A 180 -17.82 -7.45 -8.04
CA THR A 180 -17.29 -6.84 -9.27
C THR A 180 -16.86 -5.38 -9.11
N ASN A 181 -17.24 -4.70 -8.02
CA ASN A 181 -17.11 -3.23 -7.94
C ASN A 181 -16.15 -2.73 -6.85
N MET A 182 -15.80 -3.54 -5.86
CA MET A 182 -14.86 -3.17 -4.79
C MET A 182 -13.73 -4.19 -4.71
N PHE A 183 -12.50 -3.72 -4.88
CA PHE A 183 -11.29 -4.55 -4.78
C PHE A 183 -10.49 -4.18 -3.53
N GLN A 184 -10.03 -5.18 -2.77
CA GLN A 184 -9.22 -4.94 -1.57
C GLN A 184 -7.76 -5.34 -1.79
N PHE A 185 -6.85 -4.39 -1.56
CA PHE A 185 -5.40 -4.63 -1.62
C PHE A 185 -4.87 -5.22 -0.31
N VAL A 186 -4.98 -6.53 -0.14
CA VAL A 186 -4.63 -7.22 1.12
C VAL A 186 -3.13 -7.44 1.33
N ASP A 187 -2.35 -7.46 0.26
CA ASP A 187 -0.96 -7.88 0.24
C ASP A 187 -0.01 -6.66 0.31
N ILE A 188 1.17 -6.83 0.91
CA ILE A 188 2.22 -5.80 0.88
C ILE A 188 2.78 -5.61 -0.53
N PHE A 189 2.75 -6.65 -1.37
CA PHE A 189 3.09 -6.54 -2.79
C PHE A 189 2.11 -5.67 -3.59
N SER A 190 0.94 -5.33 -3.02
CA SER A 190 -0.02 -4.41 -3.63
C SER A 190 0.33 -2.93 -3.46
N ILE A 191 1.32 -2.57 -2.63
CA ILE A 191 1.68 -1.14 -2.45
C ILE A 191 2.19 -0.49 -3.75
N PRO A 192 3.10 -1.15 -4.51
CA PRO A 192 3.44 -0.70 -5.87
C PRO A 192 2.23 -0.56 -6.79
N GLU A 193 1.29 -1.50 -6.74
CA GLU A 193 0.05 -1.49 -7.55
C GLU A 193 -0.79 -0.26 -7.29
N ILE A 194 -1.08 0.00 -6.01
CA ILE A 194 -1.86 1.16 -5.56
C ILE A 194 -1.19 2.45 -6.04
N THR A 195 0.14 2.51 -5.93
CA THR A 195 0.92 3.70 -6.30
C THR A 195 0.89 3.92 -7.81
N LEU A 196 1.05 2.85 -8.60
CA LEU A 196 0.99 2.93 -10.06
C LEU A 196 -0.39 3.30 -10.56
N LEU A 197 -1.44 2.67 -10.02
CA LEU A 197 -2.83 2.99 -10.33
C LEU A 197 -3.11 4.48 -10.06
N ARG A 198 -2.64 4.98 -8.92
CA ARG A 198 -2.74 6.38 -8.52
C ARG A 198 -2.05 7.32 -9.51
N ASP A 199 -0.79 7.04 -9.85
CA ASP A 199 0.00 7.88 -10.76
C ASP A 199 -0.59 7.91 -12.18
N VAL A 200 -1.00 6.75 -12.71
CA VAL A 200 -1.64 6.64 -14.04
C VAL A 200 -2.96 7.40 -14.07
N THR A 201 -3.79 7.21 -13.04
CA THR A 201 -5.08 7.91 -12.91
C THR A 201 -4.85 9.42 -12.86
N GLN A 202 -3.88 9.88 -12.07
CA GLN A 202 -3.56 11.31 -11.98
C GLN A 202 -3.08 11.86 -13.33
N TYR A 203 -2.19 11.13 -14.01
CA TYR A 203 -1.69 11.55 -15.33
C TYR A 203 -2.83 11.76 -16.33
N PHE A 204 -3.80 10.84 -16.38
CA PHE A 204 -4.95 11.01 -17.27
C PHE A 204 -5.83 12.19 -16.88
N ILE A 205 -6.06 12.42 -15.58
CA ILE A 205 -6.80 13.59 -15.09
C ILE A 205 -6.10 14.89 -15.49
N ASP A 206 -4.79 15.01 -15.23
CA ASP A 206 -4.01 16.23 -15.48
C ASP A 206 -3.92 16.57 -16.97
N ASN A 207 -3.95 15.57 -17.84
CA ASN A 207 -3.87 15.74 -19.29
C ASN A 207 -5.25 15.72 -19.97
N GLY A 208 -6.35 15.65 -19.21
CA GLY A 208 -7.71 15.62 -19.76
C GLY A 208 -8.00 14.41 -20.66
N ILE A 209 -7.30 13.29 -20.45
CA ILE A 209 -7.47 12.07 -21.23
C ILE A 209 -8.70 11.33 -20.68
N PRO A 210 -9.73 11.00 -21.50
CA PRO A 210 -10.84 10.18 -21.04
C PRO A 210 -10.39 8.73 -20.87
N PHE A 211 -10.76 8.11 -19.75
CA PHE A 211 -10.45 6.72 -19.45
C PHE A 211 -11.56 6.06 -18.62
N GLY A 212 -11.70 4.75 -18.75
CA GLY A 212 -12.50 3.95 -17.84
C GLY A 212 -11.64 3.40 -16.69
N SER A 213 -11.98 3.74 -15.44
CA SER A 213 -11.25 3.29 -14.25
C SER A 213 -11.12 1.77 -14.16
N GLU A 214 -12.14 1.04 -14.63
CA GLU A 214 -12.17 -0.42 -14.66
C GLU A 214 -11.04 -1.01 -15.54
N TYR A 215 -10.82 -0.41 -16.71
CA TYR A 215 -9.78 -0.85 -17.65
C TYR A 215 -8.37 -0.51 -17.13
N VAL A 216 -8.20 0.68 -16.54
CA VAL A 216 -6.92 1.05 -15.94
C VAL A 216 -6.57 0.11 -14.79
N HIS A 217 -7.53 -0.21 -13.92
CA HIS A 217 -7.32 -1.20 -12.88
C HIS A 217 -6.94 -2.57 -13.44
N TYR A 218 -7.70 -3.06 -14.43
CA TYR A 218 -7.43 -4.35 -15.07
C TYR A 218 -6.02 -4.40 -15.66
N ASP A 219 -5.63 -3.41 -16.45
CA ASP A 219 -4.31 -3.36 -17.08
C ASP A 219 -3.19 -3.33 -16.04
N VAL A 220 -3.32 -2.49 -15.01
CA VAL A 220 -2.33 -2.39 -13.92
C VAL A 220 -2.20 -3.73 -13.18
N SER A 221 -3.31 -4.39 -12.86
CA SER A 221 -3.31 -5.69 -12.18
C SER A 221 -2.70 -6.80 -13.06
N VAL A 222 -3.01 -6.82 -14.36
CA VAL A 222 -2.41 -7.77 -15.31
C VAL A 222 -0.89 -7.58 -15.42
N CYS A 223 -0.41 -6.33 -15.46
CA CYS A 223 1.03 -6.03 -15.50
C CYS A 223 1.78 -6.65 -14.33
N LEU A 224 1.17 -6.64 -13.14
CA LEU A 224 1.79 -7.19 -11.94
C LEU A 224 1.76 -8.72 -11.92
N ILE A 225 0.67 -9.34 -12.38
CA ILE A 225 0.56 -10.80 -12.51
C ILE A 225 1.56 -11.33 -13.54
N MET A 226 1.65 -10.70 -14.71
CA MET A 226 2.58 -11.12 -15.76
C MET A 226 4.04 -10.96 -15.34
N ASN A 227 4.35 -9.95 -14.51
CA ASN A 227 5.68 -9.78 -13.92
C ASN A 227 5.96 -10.72 -12.74
N ARG A 228 4.96 -11.20 -12.00
CA ARG A 228 5.16 -12.24 -10.96
C ARG A 228 5.75 -13.53 -11.55
N ASN A 229 5.40 -13.88 -12.78
CA ASN A 229 5.93 -15.07 -13.46
C ASN A 229 7.36 -14.89 -14.04
N GLN A 230 7.94 -13.69 -13.98
CA GLN A 230 9.31 -13.43 -14.46
C GLN A 230 10.30 -13.19 -13.31
N VAL A 231 9.81 -13.00 -12.08
CA VAL A 231 10.63 -12.63 -10.91
C VAL A 231 10.71 -13.76 -9.88
N ILE A 232 9.95 -14.85 -10.07
CA ILE A 232 10.00 -16.07 -9.24
C ILE A 232 10.67 -17.18 -10.04
#